data_AF-A0A973H6U5-F1
#
_entry.id   AF-A0A973H6U5-F1
#
_cell.length_a   1.000
_cell.length_b   1.000
_cell.length_c   1.000
_cell.angle_alpha   90.00
_cell.angle_beta   90.00
_cell.angle_gamma   90.00
#
_symmetry.space_group_name_H-M   'P 1'
#
loop_
_entity.id
_entity.type
_entity.pdbx_description
1 polymer ?
#
loop_
_entity_poly.entity_id
_entity_poly.type
_entity_poly.pdbx_seq_one_letter_code
_entity_poly.pdbx_strand_id
1 'polypeptide(L)' 'MTHINVLDPGASPLDYYGYELRRLREAAGLSQKQLGEILNYTGSLIGQIETARKVPTPEFSERADAALG' A
#
# COMPACT_ATOMS: atom_id res chain seq x y z
N MET A 1 -18.26 1.91 13.08
CA MET A 1 -17.35 0.74 13.17
C MET A 1 -16.54 0.69 11.88
N THR A 2 -15.29 1.13 11.91
CA THR A 2 -14.40 1.04 10.76
C THR A 2 -14.06 -0.44 10.59
N HIS A 3 -14.44 -1.05 9.46
CA HIS A 3 -13.95 -2.38 9.12
C HIS A 3 -12.44 -2.29 8.93
N ILE A 4 -11.68 -2.63 9.99
CA ILE A 4 -10.25 -2.84 9.88
C ILE A 4 -10.12 -4.11 9.03
N ASN A 5 -9.86 -3.94 7.73
CA ASN A 5 -9.39 -5.04 6.89
C ASN A 5 -7.99 -5.39 7.39
N VAL A 6 -7.95 -6.25 8.41
CA VAL A 6 -6.72 -6.88 8.89
C VAL A 6 -6.24 -7.75 7.74
N LEU A 7 -5.09 -7.39 7.19
CA LEU A 7 -4.40 -8.23 6.24
C LEU A 7 -3.72 -9.32 7.02
N ASP A 8 -3.86 -10.55 6.54
CA ASP A 8 -3.04 -11.67 7.02
C ASP A 8 -1.81 -11.77 6.11
N PRO A 9 -0.63 -11.27 6.54
CA PRO A 9 0.57 -11.34 5.72
C PRO A 9 1.01 -12.78 5.40
N GLY A 10 0.46 -13.79 6.09
CA GLY A 10 0.72 -15.21 5.81
C GLY A 10 -0.21 -15.83 4.76
N ALA A 11 -1.28 -15.14 4.35
CA ALA A 11 -2.29 -15.71 3.45
C ALA A 11 -1.81 -15.85 2.00
N SER A 12 -1.04 -14.87 1.51
CA SER A 12 -0.44 -14.91 0.17
C SER A 12 0.70 -13.90 0.03
N PRO A 13 1.54 -14.01 -1.02
CA PRO A 13 2.54 -12.99 -1.34
C PRO A 13 1.94 -11.60 -1.59
N LEU A 14 0.70 -11.53 -2.11
CA LEU A 14 0.03 -10.25 -2.35
C LEU A 14 -0.49 -9.63 -1.05
N ASP A 15 -0.98 -10.44 -0.12
CA ASP A 15 -1.35 -9.97 1.22
C ASP A 15 -0.13 -9.48 1.99
N TYR A 16 1.00 -10.19 1.90
CA TYR A 16 2.28 -9.73 2.46
C TYR A 16 2.70 -8.37 1.87
N TYR A 17 2.65 -8.22 0.54
CA TYR A 17 2.97 -6.96 -0.12
C TYR A 17 2.07 -5.81 0.38
N GLY A 18 0.76 -6.04 0.38
CA GLY A 18 -0.21 -5.02 0.81
C GLY A 18 -0.03 -4.64 2.29
N TYR A 19 0.26 -5.62 3.15
CA TYR A 19 0.59 -5.41 4.55
C TYR A 19 1.84 -4.54 4.70
N GLU A 20 2.90 -4.86 3.95
CA GLU A 20 4.18 -4.19 4.12
C GLU A 20 4.19 -2.77 3.54
N LEU A 21 3.50 -2.56 2.42
CA LEU A 21 3.24 -1.22 1.90
C LEU A 21 2.51 -0.35 2.94
N ARG A 22 1.48 -0.91 3.60
CA ARG A 22 0.76 -0.21 4.67
C ARG A 22 1.69 0.12 5.84
N ARG A 23 2.49 -0.85 6.30
CA ARG A 23 3.43 -0.68 7.41
C ARG A 23 4.44 0.43 7.12
N LEU A 24 5.05 0.43 5.94
CA LEU A 24 6.02 1.43 5.52
C LEU A 24 5.39 2.82 5.38
N ARG A 25 4.20 2.90 4.76
CA ARG A 25 3.44 4.15 4.66
C ARG A 25 3.14 4.75 6.04
N GLU A 26 2.68 3.92 6.98
CA GLU A 26 2.35 4.36 8.33
C GLU A 26 3.60 4.75 9.12
N ALA A 27 4.73 4.05 8.94
CA ALA A 27 6.02 4.44 9.50
C ALA A 27 6.51 5.80 8.96
N ALA A 28 6.20 6.12 7.71
CA ALA A 28 6.45 7.43 7.11
C ALA A 28 5.44 8.52 7.52
N GLY A 29 4.42 8.19 8.33
CA GLY A 29 3.39 9.14 8.78
C GLY A 29 2.45 9.62 7.66
N LEU A 30 2.36 8.87 6.56
CA LEU A 30 1.57 9.26 5.39
C LEU A 30 0.18 8.64 5.41
N SER A 31 -0.84 9.40 5.00
CA SER A 31 -2.13 8.83 4.61
C SER A 31 -2.06 8.18 3.21
N GLN A 32 -3.00 7.30 2.89
CA GLN A 32 -3.11 6.72 1.54
C GLN A 32 -3.22 7.79 0.45
N LYS A 33 -3.92 8.91 0.73
CA LYS A 33 -4.02 10.04 -0.19
C LYS A 33 -2.66 10.70 -0.43
N GLN A 34 -1.91 10.99 0.64
CA GLN A 34 -0.60 11.61 0.54
C GLN A 34 0.42 10.71 -0.18
N LEU A 35 0.42 9.40 0.10
CA LEU A 35 1.26 8.48 -0.66
C LEU A 35 0.83 8.44 -2.13
N GLY A 36 -0.47 8.41 -2.42
CA GLY A 36 -0.97 8.52 -3.79
C GLY A 36 -0.44 9.77 -4.50
N GLU A 37 -0.52 10.93 -3.87
CA GLU A 37 0.00 12.20 -4.43
C GLU A 37 1.51 12.12 -4.73
N ILE A 38 2.32 11.55 -3.82
CA ILE A 38 3.77 11.36 -4.01
C ILE A 38 4.05 10.43 -5.21
N LEU A 39 3.30 9.35 -5.35
CA LEU A 39 3.51 8.35 -6.40
C LEU A 39 2.84 8.72 -7.75
N ASN A 40 2.07 9.81 -7.80
CA ASN A 40 1.18 10.18 -8.91
C ASN A 40 0.05 9.16 -9.17
N TYR A 41 -0.55 8.65 -8.09
CA TYR A 41 -1.71 7.76 -8.09
C TYR A 41 -2.83 8.28 -7.17
N THR A 42 -4.01 7.66 -7.24
CA THR A 42 -5.10 7.98 -6.31
C THR A 42 -4.92 7.26 -4.98
N GLY A 43 -5.36 7.87 -3.88
CA GLY A 43 -5.38 7.18 -2.58
C GLY A 43 -6.25 5.91 -2.57
N SER A 44 -7.26 5.83 -3.43
CA SER A 44 -8.07 4.62 -3.62
C SER A 44 -7.24 3.47 -4.19
N LEU A 45 -6.35 3.75 -5.16
CA LEU A 45 -5.44 2.74 -5.69
C LEU A 45 -4.49 2.23 -4.59
N ILE A 46 -3.94 3.12 -3.76
CA ILE A 46 -3.13 2.73 -2.60
C ILE A 46 -3.92 1.79 -1.70
N GLY A 47 -5.16 2.16 -1.34
CA GLY A 47 -6.02 1.32 -0.53
C GLY A 47 -6.33 -0.04 -1.15
N GLN A 48 -6.52 -0.12 -2.48
CA GLN A 48 -6.73 -1.39 -3.19
C GLN A 48 -5.49 -2.30 -3.16
N ILE A 49 -4.30 -1.74 -3.35
CA ILE A 49 -3.04 -2.49 -3.30
C ILE A 49 -2.75 -2.94 -1.87
N GLU A 50 -2.88 -2.05 -0.90
CA GLU A 50 -2.75 -2.40 0.51
C GLU A 50 -3.70 -3.52 0.90
N THR A 51 -4.92 -3.53 0.36
CA THR A 51 -5.92 -4.57 0.70
C THR A 51 -5.88 -5.81 -0.19
N ALA A 52 -4.78 -6.03 -0.92
CA ALA A 52 -4.59 -7.14 -1.86
C ALA A 52 -5.71 -7.27 -2.92
N ARG A 53 -6.51 -6.22 -3.12
CA ARG A 53 -7.58 -6.16 -4.13
C ARG A 53 -7.05 -5.85 -5.53
N LYS A 54 -5.83 -5.31 -5.61
CA LYS A 54 -5.17 -5.00 -6.88
C LYS A 54 -3.69 -5.34 -6.79
N VAL A 55 -3.18 -5.99 -7.82
CA VAL A 55 -1.76 -6.31 -7.99
C VAL A 55 -1.01 -5.02 -8.37
N PRO A 56 0.06 -4.64 -7.67
CA PRO A 56 0.91 -3.51 -8.03
C PRO A 56 1.61 -3.76 -9.37
N THR A 57 1.86 -2.71 -10.14
CA THR A 57 2.77 -2.80 -11.30
C THR A 57 4.23 -2.72 -10.84
N PRO A 58 5.20 -3.13 -11.69
CA PRO A 58 6.61 -2.89 -11.42
C PRO A 58 6.91 -1.40 -11.18
N GLU A 59 6.40 -0.52 -12.04
CA GLU A 59 6.54 0.94 -11.90
C GLU A 59 5.97 1.46 -10.56
N PHE A 60 4.83 0.93 -10.12
CA PHE A 60 4.28 1.28 -8.81
C PHE A 60 5.26 0.93 -7.70
N SER A 61 5.82 -0.29 -7.75
CA SER A 61 6.75 -0.80 -6.73
C SER A 61 8.03 0.03 -6.71
N GLU A 62 8.63 0.31 -7.88
CA GLU A 62 9.83 1.15 -8.00
C GLU A 62 9.62 2.55 -7.40
N ARG A 63 8.47 3.17 -7.66
CA ARG A 63 8.13 4.48 -7.09
C ARG A 63 7.87 4.39 -5.58
N ALA A 64 7.22 3.33 -5.12
CA ALA A 64 6.95 3.12 -3.71
C ALA A 64 8.25 2.93 -2.92
N ASP A 65 9.17 2.10 -3.42
CA ASP A 65 10.50 1.90 -2.85
C ASP A 65 11.27 3.24 -2.81
N ALA A 66 11.24 4.02 -3.89
CA ALA A 66 11.87 5.35 -3.92
C ALA A 66 11.27 6.35 -2.90
N ALA A 67 9.98 6.22 -2.57
CA ALA A 67 9.27 7.11 -1.66
C ALA A 67 9.34 6.68 -0.19
N LEU A 68 9.46 5.37 0.07
CA LEU A 68 9.32 4.79 1.41
C LEU A 68 10.63 4.19 1.96
N GLY A 69 11.67 4.03 1.13
CA GLY A 69 13.00 3.56 1.52
C GLY A 69 13.14 2.05 1.47
#